data_AF-A0A0G4PQW6-F1
#
_entry.id   AF-A0A0G4PQW6-F1
#
_cell.length_a   1.000
_cell.length_b   1.000
_cell.length_c   1.000
_cell.angle_alpha   90.00
_cell.angle_beta   90.00
_cell.angle_gamma   90.00
#
_symmetry.space_group_name_H-M   'P 1'
#
loop_
_entity.id
_entity.type
_entity.pdbx_description
1 polymer ?
#
loop_
_entity_poly.entity_id
_entity_poly.type
_entity_poly.pdbx_seq_one_letter_code
_entity_poly.pdbx_strand_id
1 'polypeptide(L)'
;MSTPKHSSTEGSGSDEESHSPSIAAAARSRSSRGRGNNRQSTKESERTQAGRNNKQTSQKVGQSARPYCTIACIRGMANRDPLDKECPNWKLHGGQRHSVGPQEFTRRLHHQLSRNRNHGFEQLHVCGRTGYLIKATLLSHGYTVIIKATTADKQHLIKAEANNYRHLRSLQGNQIPVCLGTFTPRVSYWYYGELMAQMMILSWSGKRLQHVINDENSRFFHQERDKALTVLRSHGVVHGDSEWRNMLWDDLGVRLFVIDLEEVKWLKRPRALEPTSGNMRHGHRVGVGKSRKKLLSSSTAVCS
;
A
#
# COMPACT_ATOMS: atom_id res chain seq x y z
N MET A 1 15.27 -13.69 52.64
CA MET A 1 16.65 -13.17 52.68
C MET A 1 17.52 -14.23 52.01
N SER A 2 18.05 -14.02 50.81
CA SER A 2 19.13 -13.09 50.40
C SER A 2 20.50 -13.78 50.45
N THR A 3 20.94 -14.27 49.29
CA THR A 3 22.33 -14.63 48.96
C THR A 3 22.70 -14.03 47.58
N PRO A 4 24.00 -13.80 47.28
CA PRO A 4 24.41 -12.65 46.46
C PRO A 4 24.94 -12.98 45.05
N LYS A 5 25.27 -11.89 44.32
CA LYS A 5 25.85 -11.85 42.95
C LYS A 5 27.32 -12.31 42.91
N HIS A 6 27.78 -12.75 41.73
CA HIS A 6 28.98 -12.30 40.96
C HIS A 6 28.97 -13.04 39.59
N SER A 7 28.86 -12.39 38.42
CA SER A 7 29.95 -11.86 37.54
C SER A 7 31.08 -12.88 37.29
N SER A 8 31.36 -13.39 36.08
CA SER A 8 32.14 -12.74 34.98
C SER A 8 32.55 -13.80 33.90
N THR A 9 32.95 -13.57 32.64
CA THR A 9 32.64 -12.59 31.54
C THR A 9 33.23 -13.14 30.20
N GLU A 10 32.77 -12.62 29.03
CA GLU A 10 33.42 -12.60 27.68
C GLU A 10 33.48 -13.83 26.74
N GLY A 11 33.49 -13.52 25.42
CA GLY A 11 33.76 -14.42 24.29
C GLY A 11 32.56 -14.69 23.34
N SER A 12 32.43 -14.26 22.08
CA SER A 12 32.98 -13.19 21.20
C SER A 12 32.93 -13.73 19.75
N GLY A 13 32.48 -12.93 18.77
CA GLY A 13 32.42 -13.27 17.33
C GLY A 13 31.11 -13.93 16.86
N SER A 14 30.52 -13.57 15.72
CA SER A 14 30.88 -12.55 14.72
C SER A 14 29.66 -12.16 13.86
N ASP A 15 29.26 -10.89 13.87
CA ASP A 15 28.21 -10.36 12.98
C ASP A 15 28.81 -9.90 11.65
N GLU A 16 28.58 -10.67 10.59
CA GLU A 16 29.00 -10.33 9.21
C GLU A 16 28.06 -9.27 8.60
N GLU A 17 28.42 -7.99 8.76
CA GLU A 17 27.72 -6.84 8.21
C GLU A 17 27.81 -6.79 6.68
N SER A 18 26.92 -7.51 5.99
CA SER A 18 26.89 -7.55 4.52
C SER A 18 26.49 -6.20 3.90
N HIS A 19 27.47 -5.52 3.32
CA HIS A 19 27.33 -4.19 2.71
C HIS A 19 26.18 -4.08 1.69
N SER A 20 25.32 -3.09 1.88
CA SER A 20 24.21 -2.77 0.97
C SER A 20 24.66 -1.86 -0.20
N PRO A 21 24.36 -2.18 -1.47
CA PRO A 21 24.70 -1.32 -2.60
C PRO A 21 23.79 -0.07 -2.68
N SER A 22 24.41 1.05 -3.04
CA SER A 22 23.86 2.42 -2.96
C SER A 22 22.83 2.79 -4.04
N ILE A 23 22.30 4.01 -3.92
CA ILE A 23 21.18 4.72 -4.60
C ILE A 23 21.19 4.71 -6.17
N ALA A 24 22.16 4.07 -6.81
CA ALA A 24 22.43 4.11 -8.25
C ALA A 24 21.27 3.65 -9.17
N ALA A 25 20.33 2.83 -8.69
CA ALA A 25 19.20 2.34 -9.48
C ALA A 25 18.15 3.42 -9.81
N ALA A 26 17.96 4.42 -8.94
CA ALA A 26 16.92 5.43 -9.09
C ALA A 26 17.37 6.70 -9.84
N ALA A 27 18.68 6.95 -9.92
CA ALA A 27 19.22 8.25 -10.34
C ALA A 27 19.36 8.45 -11.87
N ARG A 28 19.30 7.39 -12.68
CA ARG A 28 19.65 7.42 -14.14
C ARG A 28 18.63 8.13 -15.05
N SER A 29 17.72 8.92 -14.50
CA SER A 29 16.54 9.45 -15.20
C SER A 29 16.43 10.97 -15.18
N ARG A 30 17.54 11.73 -15.30
CA ARG A 30 17.52 13.19 -15.52
C ARG A 30 18.77 13.72 -16.25
N SER A 31 18.56 14.11 -17.51
CA SER A 31 19.30 15.10 -18.32
C SER A 31 20.84 15.12 -18.37
N SER A 32 21.38 14.89 -19.57
CA SER A 32 22.50 15.67 -20.10
C SER A 32 22.08 16.39 -21.38
N ARG A 33 21.96 17.73 -21.32
CA ARG A 33 21.89 18.59 -22.51
C ARG A 33 23.32 18.84 -23.01
N GLY A 34 23.46 19.03 -24.32
CA GLY A 34 24.76 18.91 -24.99
C GLY A 34 25.79 19.98 -24.63
N ARG A 35 27.05 19.61 -24.82
CA ARG A 35 28.15 20.55 -25.10
C ARG A 35 29.04 19.86 -26.13
N GLY A 36 29.09 20.41 -27.34
CA GLY A 36 29.85 19.80 -28.43
C GLY A 36 31.36 20.01 -28.27
N ASN A 37 32.16 19.19 -28.94
CA ASN A 37 33.45 19.64 -29.43
C ASN A 37 33.80 18.98 -30.76
N ASN A 38 34.47 19.74 -31.62
CA ASN A 38 34.78 19.41 -33.01
C ASN A 38 36.21 18.88 -33.13
N ARG A 39 36.46 17.82 -33.92
CA ARG A 39 37.77 17.51 -34.54
C ARG A 39 37.66 16.43 -35.62
N GLN A 40 38.57 16.52 -36.60
CA GLN A 40 38.46 15.93 -37.95
C GLN A 40 39.16 14.57 -38.12
N SER A 41 38.89 13.96 -39.30
CA SER A 41 39.68 12.91 -39.99
C SER A 41 39.53 11.47 -39.44
N THR A 42 39.52 10.41 -40.27
CA THR A 42 39.89 10.25 -41.70
C THR A 42 38.90 9.44 -42.54
N LYS A 43 39.09 9.48 -43.87
CA LYS A 43 38.37 8.86 -44.99
C LYS A 43 38.25 7.32 -44.93
N GLU A 44 37.10 6.78 -45.40
CA GLU A 44 36.94 5.70 -46.41
C GLU A 44 35.42 5.54 -46.70
N SER A 45 34.93 6.00 -47.85
CA SER A 45 34.80 5.33 -49.16
C SER A 45 33.56 4.42 -49.31
N GLU A 46 32.54 5.00 -49.94
CA GLU A 46 31.47 4.42 -50.79
C GLU A 46 30.99 2.95 -50.60
N ARG A 47 29.67 2.81 -50.35
CA ARG A 47 28.72 2.45 -51.43
C ARG A 47 27.25 2.65 -51.05
N THR A 48 26.48 3.18 -51.99
CA THR A 48 25.03 3.39 -51.91
C THR A 48 24.24 2.09 -52.03
N GLN A 49 23.30 1.85 -51.13
CA GLN A 49 22.09 1.10 -51.49
C GLN A 49 20.86 1.54 -50.66
N ALA A 50 19.86 2.09 -51.35
CA ALA A 50 18.66 2.62 -50.73
C ALA A 50 17.69 1.48 -50.32
N GLY A 51 17.74 1.08 -49.06
CA GLY A 51 16.81 0.10 -48.47
C GLY A 51 15.78 0.77 -47.57
N ARG A 52 14.57 1.03 -48.09
CA ARG A 52 13.40 1.46 -47.28
C ARG A 52 13.01 0.35 -46.30
N ASN A 53 13.56 0.37 -45.09
CA ASN A 53 13.10 -0.45 -43.97
C ASN A 53 12.73 0.45 -42.81
N ASN A 54 11.48 0.91 -42.80
CA ASN A 54 10.88 1.64 -41.68
C ASN A 54 10.54 0.67 -40.53
N LYS A 55 11.55 -0.07 -40.05
CA LYS A 55 11.47 -0.76 -38.77
C LYS A 55 11.45 0.31 -37.70
N GLN A 56 10.25 0.63 -37.22
CA GLN A 56 10.06 1.31 -35.95
C GLN A 56 10.73 0.46 -34.86
N THR A 57 12.00 0.74 -34.60
CA THR A 57 12.66 0.46 -33.35
C THR A 57 12.03 1.36 -32.28
N SER A 58 10.78 1.05 -31.94
CA SER A 58 10.26 1.23 -30.59
C SER A 58 11.17 0.39 -29.70
N GLN A 59 12.31 0.99 -29.34
CA GLN A 59 13.29 0.38 -28.48
C GLN A 59 12.57 -0.05 -27.21
N LYS A 60 12.83 -1.28 -26.80
CA LYS A 60 12.31 -1.87 -25.56
C LYS A 60 12.88 -1.08 -24.38
N VAL A 61 12.34 0.11 -24.10
CA VAL A 61 12.42 0.74 -22.78
C VAL A 61 11.93 -0.34 -21.83
N GLY A 62 12.82 -0.78 -20.93
CA GLY A 62 12.60 -1.99 -20.12
C GLY A 62 11.20 -1.97 -19.53
N GLN A 63 10.44 -3.04 -19.72
CA GLN A 63 9.03 -3.07 -19.30
C GLN A 63 8.89 -2.91 -17.76
N SER A 64 9.95 -3.25 -17.03
CA SER A 64 10.25 -2.97 -15.63
C SER A 64 10.62 -1.50 -15.35
N ALA A 65 11.36 -0.82 -16.23
CA ALA A 65 11.86 0.55 -16.05
C ALA A 65 10.78 1.66 -16.06
N ARG A 66 9.50 1.31 -16.21
CA ARG A 66 8.39 2.28 -16.19
C ARG A 66 8.30 2.98 -14.82
N PRO A 67 8.00 4.29 -14.76
CA PRO A 67 7.71 4.97 -13.51
C PRO A 67 6.47 4.37 -12.84
N TYR A 68 6.42 4.42 -11.51
CA TYR A 68 5.21 4.08 -10.77
C TYR A 68 4.04 5.02 -11.11
N CYS A 69 2.82 4.53 -11.00
CA CYS A 69 1.65 5.40 -10.96
C CYS A 69 1.65 6.22 -9.66
N THR A 70 1.12 7.43 -9.72
CA THR A 70 0.87 8.30 -8.56
C THR A 70 -0.15 7.65 -7.62
N ILE A 71 -0.10 8.00 -6.34
CA ILE A 71 -1.08 7.49 -5.38
C ILE A 71 -2.50 7.96 -5.69
N ALA A 72 -2.66 9.18 -6.20
CA ALA A 72 -3.94 9.72 -6.66
C ALA A 72 -4.53 8.89 -7.82
N CYS A 73 -3.72 8.50 -8.81
CA CYS A 73 -4.13 7.57 -9.88
C CYS A 73 -4.60 6.21 -9.34
N ILE A 74 -3.88 5.61 -8.38
CA ILE A 74 -4.27 4.30 -7.83
C ILE A 74 -5.52 4.41 -6.94
N ARG A 75 -5.69 5.52 -6.21
CA ARG A 75 -6.94 5.83 -5.49
C ARG A 75 -8.10 6.02 -6.47
N GLY A 76 -7.86 6.72 -7.57
CA GLY A 76 -8.86 6.92 -8.63
C GLY A 76 -9.28 5.60 -9.30
N MET A 77 -8.35 4.66 -9.49
CA MET A 77 -8.67 3.29 -9.91
C MET A 77 -9.61 2.58 -8.92
N ALA A 78 -9.39 2.74 -7.62
CA ALA A 78 -10.21 2.11 -6.58
C ALA A 78 -11.65 2.67 -6.53
N ASN A 79 -11.84 3.92 -6.93
CA ASN A 79 -13.13 4.63 -6.90
C ASN A 79 -13.84 4.72 -8.28
N ARG A 80 -13.15 4.43 -9.39
CA ARG A 80 -13.56 4.74 -10.79
C ARG A 80 -13.67 6.25 -11.09
N ASP A 81 -12.77 7.01 -10.50
CA ASP A 81 -12.62 8.45 -10.72
C ASP A 81 -12.08 8.75 -12.15
N PRO A 82 -12.09 10.02 -12.60
CA PRO A 82 -11.33 10.47 -13.78
C PRO A 82 -9.84 10.11 -13.68
N LEU A 83 -9.17 9.99 -14.83
CA LEU A 83 -7.73 9.74 -14.86
C LEU A 83 -6.95 10.91 -14.26
N ASP A 84 -6.03 10.62 -13.36
CA ASP A 84 -5.03 11.57 -12.88
C ASP A 84 -4.02 11.91 -14.00
N LYS A 85 -3.95 13.18 -14.39
CA LYS A 85 -3.08 13.69 -15.47
C LYS A 85 -1.62 13.83 -15.04
N GLU A 86 -1.34 13.89 -13.73
CA GLU A 86 0.03 13.91 -13.19
C GLU A 86 0.64 12.51 -13.12
N CYS A 87 -0.17 11.45 -13.32
CA CYS A 87 0.35 10.10 -13.42
C CYS A 87 1.23 9.94 -14.67
N PRO A 88 2.52 9.55 -14.56
CA PRO A 88 3.41 9.41 -15.72
C PRO A 88 2.94 8.37 -16.74
N ASN A 89 2.00 7.50 -16.37
CA ASN A 89 1.43 6.47 -17.22
C ASN A 89 0.00 6.79 -17.71
N TRP A 90 -0.57 7.97 -17.43
CA TRP A 90 -2.01 8.25 -17.62
C TRP A 90 -2.54 7.93 -19.01
N LYS A 91 -1.75 8.24 -20.05
CA LYS A 91 -2.09 7.99 -21.47
C LYS A 91 -2.28 6.50 -21.80
N LEU A 92 -1.74 5.59 -20.99
CA LEU A 92 -1.80 4.15 -21.18
C LEU A 92 -3.01 3.50 -20.49
N HIS A 93 -3.65 4.21 -19.55
CA HIS A 93 -4.78 3.69 -18.79
C HIS A 93 -6.06 3.57 -19.63
N GLY A 94 -6.16 4.37 -20.70
CA GLY A 94 -7.23 4.35 -21.69
C GLY A 94 -8.48 5.13 -21.25
N GLY A 95 -9.11 5.84 -22.19
CA GLY A 95 -10.33 6.61 -21.96
C GLY A 95 -10.13 7.87 -21.11
N GLN A 96 -11.19 8.30 -20.43
CA GLN A 96 -11.22 9.50 -19.57
C GLN A 96 -11.34 9.18 -18.06
N ARG A 97 -11.63 7.91 -17.73
CA ARG A 97 -11.85 7.39 -16.38
C ARG A 97 -11.19 6.02 -16.24
N HIS A 98 -10.89 5.61 -15.01
CA HIS A 98 -10.35 4.29 -14.74
C HIS A 98 -11.36 3.17 -15.09
N SER A 99 -11.15 2.52 -16.24
CA SER A 99 -11.96 1.39 -16.74
C SER A 99 -11.68 0.06 -16.03
N VAL A 100 -10.49 -0.08 -15.44
CA VAL A 100 -10.06 -1.24 -14.66
C VAL A 100 -10.21 -0.89 -13.18
N GLY A 101 -10.98 -1.68 -12.43
CA GLY A 101 -11.07 -1.57 -10.96
C GLY A 101 -10.12 -2.55 -10.23
N PRO A 102 -10.00 -2.48 -8.89
CA PRO A 102 -9.00 -3.23 -8.12
C PRO A 102 -9.04 -4.76 -8.31
N GLN A 103 -10.25 -5.34 -8.35
CA GLN A 103 -10.45 -6.78 -8.55
C GLN A 103 -9.97 -7.23 -9.94
N GLU A 104 -10.32 -6.47 -10.99
CA GLU A 104 -9.94 -6.78 -12.36
C GLU A 104 -8.45 -6.51 -12.61
N PHE A 105 -7.89 -5.46 -11.98
CA PHE A 105 -6.45 -5.21 -11.96
C PHE A 105 -5.70 -6.41 -11.35
N THR A 106 -6.11 -6.83 -10.16
CA THR A 106 -5.53 -7.98 -9.43
C THR A 106 -5.59 -9.25 -10.28
N ARG A 107 -6.75 -9.57 -10.85
CA ARG A 107 -6.95 -10.75 -11.72
C ARG A 107 -6.06 -10.71 -12.96
N ARG A 108 -5.98 -9.56 -13.65
CA ARG A 108 -5.14 -9.41 -14.86
C ARG A 108 -3.65 -9.51 -14.54
N LEU A 109 -3.19 -8.88 -13.45
CA LEU A 109 -1.79 -8.90 -13.03
C LEU A 109 -1.37 -10.31 -12.58
N HIS A 110 -2.22 -11.02 -11.84
CA HIS A 110 -2.02 -12.42 -11.45
C HIS A 110 -1.95 -13.35 -12.66
N HIS A 111 -2.80 -13.15 -13.68
CA HIS A 111 -2.72 -13.87 -14.94
C HIS A 111 -1.44 -13.57 -15.72
N GLN A 112 -0.99 -12.30 -15.76
CA GLN A 112 0.28 -11.91 -16.37
C GLN A 112 1.47 -12.63 -15.71
N LEU A 113 1.53 -12.61 -14.38
CA LEU A 113 2.55 -13.32 -13.57
C LEU A 113 2.58 -14.81 -13.86
N SER A 114 1.40 -15.42 -14.00
CA SER A 114 1.23 -16.86 -14.26
C SER A 114 1.68 -17.25 -15.68
N ARG A 115 1.62 -16.32 -16.64
CA ARG A 115 2.11 -16.56 -18.02
C ARG A 115 3.60 -16.33 -18.17
N ASN A 116 4.15 -15.32 -17.50
CA ASN A 116 5.58 -15.02 -17.52
C ASN A 116 5.96 -14.25 -16.25
N ARG A 117 6.87 -14.82 -15.47
CA ARG A 117 7.29 -14.29 -14.16
C ARG A 117 8.13 -13.01 -14.23
N ASN A 118 8.68 -12.68 -15.40
CA ASN A 118 9.61 -11.56 -15.60
C ASN A 118 8.97 -10.39 -16.37
N HIS A 119 7.92 -10.65 -17.16
CA HIS A 119 7.28 -9.63 -18.00
C HIS A 119 6.47 -8.66 -17.16
N GLY A 120 7.00 -7.45 -16.99
CA GLY A 120 6.41 -6.40 -16.17
C GLY A 120 6.59 -6.60 -14.67
N PHE A 121 7.53 -7.46 -14.23
CA PHE A 121 7.86 -7.65 -12.83
C PHE A 121 9.35 -7.43 -12.60
N GLU A 122 9.69 -6.68 -11.56
CA GLU A 122 11.07 -6.33 -11.18
C GLU A 122 11.24 -6.60 -9.69
N GLN A 123 12.14 -7.50 -9.33
CA GLN A 123 12.53 -7.72 -7.94
C GLN A 123 13.31 -6.50 -7.47
N LEU A 124 12.84 -5.83 -6.42
CA LEU A 124 13.46 -4.59 -5.93
C LEU A 124 14.64 -4.84 -4.98
N HIS A 125 14.93 -6.10 -4.67
CA HIS A 125 15.97 -6.52 -3.71
C HIS A 125 15.79 -5.95 -2.29
N VAL A 126 14.59 -5.47 -1.97
CA VAL A 126 14.20 -5.01 -0.63
C VAL A 126 13.46 -6.14 0.09
N CYS A 127 14.05 -6.61 1.20
CA CYS A 127 13.41 -7.50 2.17
C CYS A 127 12.93 -6.67 3.37
N GLY A 128 11.66 -6.81 3.73
CA GLY A 128 11.09 -6.31 4.99
C GLY A 128 10.72 -7.47 5.92
N ARG A 129 10.31 -7.16 7.15
CA ARG A 129 9.92 -8.14 8.19
C ARG A 129 9.02 -9.26 7.64
N THR A 130 8.00 -8.85 6.90
CA THR A 130 6.90 -9.67 6.40
C THR A 130 7.03 -10.10 4.93
N GLY A 131 8.13 -9.78 4.24
CA GLY A 131 8.35 -10.27 2.88
C GLY A 131 9.15 -9.33 1.98
N TYR A 132 9.21 -9.69 0.70
CA TYR A 132 10.01 -9.01 -0.33
C TYR A 132 9.17 -8.07 -1.18
N LEU A 133 9.78 -6.98 -1.66
CA LEU A 133 9.13 -6.06 -2.59
C LEU A 133 9.45 -6.38 -4.05
N ILE A 134 8.42 -6.31 -4.88
CA ILE A 134 8.44 -6.48 -6.33
C ILE A 134 7.71 -5.28 -6.92
N LYS A 135 8.30 -4.61 -7.91
CA LYS A 135 7.61 -3.63 -8.74
C LYS A 135 6.88 -4.36 -9.85
N ALA A 136 5.62 -4.00 -10.08
CA ALA A 136 4.75 -4.70 -11.01
C ALA A 136 4.03 -3.71 -11.93
N THR A 137 4.07 -3.98 -13.24
CA THR A 137 3.35 -3.22 -14.26
C THR A 137 2.35 -4.12 -14.97
N LEU A 138 1.07 -3.75 -14.96
CA LEU A 138 0.08 -4.38 -15.84
C LEU A 138 0.29 -3.87 -17.27
N LEU A 139 0.95 -4.68 -18.10
CA LEU A 139 1.49 -4.26 -19.40
C LEU A 139 0.42 -3.76 -20.38
N SER A 140 -0.81 -4.27 -20.26
CA SER A 140 -1.93 -3.89 -21.14
C SER A 140 -2.47 -2.48 -20.89
N HIS A 141 -2.25 -1.89 -19.71
CA HIS A 141 -2.83 -0.59 -19.31
C HIS A 141 -1.82 0.35 -18.64
N GLY A 142 -0.54 -0.03 -18.55
CA GLY A 142 0.55 0.80 -18.01
C GLY A 142 0.49 1.10 -16.51
N TYR A 143 -0.49 0.57 -15.76
CA TYR A 143 -0.58 0.72 -14.31
C TYR A 143 0.62 0.05 -13.62
N THR A 144 1.42 0.84 -12.91
CA THR A 144 2.67 0.41 -12.27
C THR A 144 2.57 0.62 -10.75
N VAL A 145 2.76 -0.45 -9.98
CA VAL A 145 2.45 -0.57 -8.55
C VAL A 145 3.53 -1.35 -7.79
N ILE A 146 3.40 -1.44 -6.47
CA ILE A 146 4.22 -2.33 -5.62
C ILE A 146 3.44 -3.61 -5.33
N ILE A 147 4.15 -4.73 -5.29
CA ILE A 147 3.71 -5.98 -4.68
C ILE A 147 4.60 -6.28 -3.47
N LYS A 148 3.98 -6.53 -2.32
CA LYS A 148 4.61 -7.16 -1.15
C LYS A 148 4.34 -8.67 -1.26
N ALA A 149 5.38 -9.48 -1.36
CA ALA A 149 5.30 -10.93 -1.57
C ALA A 149 5.93 -11.66 -0.39
N THR A 150 5.27 -12.72 0.10
CA THR A 150 5.68 -13.40 1.34
C THR A 150 5.63 -14.92 1.22
N THR A 151 6.43 -15.57 2.06
CA THR A 151 6.55 -17.01 2.27
C THR A 151 5.34 -17.59 3.03
N ALA A 152 5.25 -18.92 3.12
CA ALA A 152 4.09 -19.59 3.70
C ALA A 152 3.95 -19.34 5.22
N ASP A 153 5.05 -19.35 5.95
CA ASP A 153 5.14 -19.02 7.39
C ASP A 153 4.56 -17.62 7.70
N LYS A 154 4.92 -16.63 6.89
CA LYS A 154 4.53 -15.22 7.05
C LYS A 154 3.20 -14.85 6.37
N GLN A 155 2.53 -15.79 5.69
CA GLN A 155 1.25 -15.56 5.00
C GLN A 155 0.16 -14.99 5.93
N HIS A 156 0.18 -15.33 7.21
CA HIS A 156 -0.79 -14.83 8.18
C HIS A 156 -0.65 -13.32 8.43
N LEU A 157 0.59 -12.79 8.44
CA LEU A 157 0.89 -11.38 8.67
C LEU A 157 0.40 -10.50 7.52
N ILE A 158 0.68 -10.88 6.26
CA ILE A 158 0.22 -10.10 5.10
C ILE A 158 -1.31 -10.14 4.93
N LYS A 159 -1.98 -11.23 5.41
CA LYS A 159 -3.45 -11.30 5.48
C LYS A 159 -4.00 -10.36 6.56
N ALA A 160 -3.35 -10.27 7.73
CA ALA A 160 -3.70 -9.31 8.77
C ALA A 160 -3.53 -7.87 8.29
N GLU A 161 -2.39 -7.54 7.67
CA GLU A 161 -2.12 -6.24 7.06
C GLU A 161 -3.19 -5.86 6.02
N ALA A 162 -3.50 -6.74 5.07
CA ALA A 162 -4.54 -6.52 4.07
C ALA A 162 -5.94 -6.29 4.70
N ASN A 163 -6.26 -6.99 5.79
CA ASN A 163 -7.47 -6.74 6.55
C ASN A 163 -7.46 -5.37 7.23
N ASN A 164 -6.31 -4.91 7.77
CA ASN A 164 -6.20 -3.57 8.36
C ASN A 164 -6.39 -2.47 7.31
N TYR A 165 -5.83 -2.61 6.10
CA TYR A 165 -6.15 -1.72 4.97
C TYR A 165 -7.66 -1.68 4.66
N ARG A 166 -8.35 -2.84 4.67
CA ARG A 166 -9.80 -2.90 4.42
C ARG A 166 -10.63 -2.15 5.47
N HIS A 167 -10.26 -2.23 6.74
CA HIS A 167 -10.93 -1.49 7.81
C HIS A 167 -10.60 0.01 7.79
N LEU A 168 -9.38 0.38 7.38
CA LEU A 168 -8.90 1.77 7.27
C LEU A 168 -9.15 2.39 5.88
N ARG A 169 -10.24 2.01 5.20
CA ARG A 169 -10.53 2.43 3.82
C ARG A 169 -10.54 3.96 3.61
N SER A 170 -10.95 4.76 4.59
CA SER A 170 -10.94 6.23 4.53
C SER A 170 -9.53 6.85 4.50
N LEU A 171 -8.53 6.13 5.03
CA LEU A 171 -7.14 6.59 5.10
C LEU A 171 -6.33 6.22 3.84
N GLN A 172 -6.85 5.31 3.01
CA GLN A 172 -6.14 4.83 1.82
C GLN A 172 -5.98 5.94 0.77
N GLY A 173 -4.74 6.17 0.36
CA GLY A 173 -4.39 7.29 -0.51
C GLY A 173 -4.35 8.64 0.21
N ASN A 174 -4.38 8.65 1.54
CA ASN A 174 -4.25 9.84 2.38
C ASN A 174 -3.17 9.68 3.47
N GLN A 175 -3.28 8.70 4.38
CA GLN A 175 -2.28 8.46 5.44
C GLN A 175 -1.62 7.08 5.32
N ILE A 176 -2.22 6.17 4.55
CA ILE A 176 -1.68 4.85 4.25
C ILE A 176 -1.77 4.60 2.73
N PRO A 177 -0.95 3.70 2.15
CA PRO A 177 -1.07 3.30 0.75
C PRO A 177 -2.48 2.84 0.35
N VAL A 178 -2.75 2.82 -0.95
CA VAL A 178 -3.94 2.18 -1.51
C VAL A 178 -3.64 0.69 -1.73
N CYS A 179 -4.32 -0.18 -1.00
CA CYS A 179 -4.28 -1.62 -1.20
C CYS A 179 -5.36 -2.04 -2.20
N LEU A 180 -4.93 -2.57 -3.36
CA LEU A 180 -5.84 -3.03 -4.42
C LEU A 180 -6.36 -4.46 -4.18
N GLY A 181 -5.68 -5.22 -3.33
CA GLY A 181 -6.08 -6.58 -2.96
C GLY A 181 -4.89 -7.52 -2.76
N THR A 182 -5.20 -8.81 -2.59
CA THR A 182 -4.23 -9.89 -2.41
C THR A 182 -4.52 -11.05 -3.36
N PHE A 183 -3.50 -11.84 -3.67
CA PHE A 183 -3.64 -13.08 -4.44
C PHE A 183 -2.56 -14.10 -4.06
N THR A 184 -2.86 -15.39 -4.24
CA THR A 184 -1.89 -16.49 -4.15
C THR A 184 -1.33 -16.77 -5.54
N PRO A 185 -0.01 -16.75 -5.77
CA PRO A 185 0.58 -17.10 -7.07
C PRO A 185 0.11 -18.46 -7.58
N ARG A 186 -0.27 -18.56 -8.86
CA ARG A 186 -0.66 -19.82 -9.52
C ARG A 186 0.52 -20.57 -10.16
N VAL A 187 1.71 -20.02 -10.01
CA VAL A 187 2.99 -20.57 -10.46
C VAL A 187 3.98 -20.42 -9.32
N SER A 188 4.92 -21.35 -9.18
CA SER A 188 5.98 -21.25 -8.18
C SER A 188 6.79 -19.99 -8.41
N TYR A 189 6.66 -19.02 -7.50
CA TYR A 189 7.40 -17.76 -7.57
C TYR A 189 8.53 -17.73 -6.53
N TRP A 190 9.72 -18.12 -6.97
CA TRP A 190 10.96 -18.06 -6.20
C TRP A 190 11.56 -16.64 -6.16
N TYR A 191 11.99 -16.17 -5.00
CA TYR A 191 12.72 -14.92 -4.78
C TYR A 191 13.77 -15.18 -3.70
N TYR A 192 15.07 -15.00 -3.99
CA TYR A 192 16.18 -15.31 -3.07
C TYR A 192 16.14 -16.75 -2.49
N GLY A 193 15.76 -17.73 -3.30
CA GLY A 193 15.64 -19.13 -2.86
C GLY A 193 14.36 -19.43 -2.07
N GLU A 194 13.53 -18.43 -1.76
CA GLU A 194 12.28 -18.59 -1.03
C GLU A 194 11.05 -18.65 -1.93
N LEU A 195 10.08 -19.50 -1.60
CA LEU A 195 8.84 -19.68 -2.38
C LEU A 195 7.73 -18.74 -1.88
N MET A 196 7.29 -17.81 -2.73
CA MET A 196 6.23 -16.86 -2.38
C MET A 196 4.85 -17.52 -2.41
N ALA A 197 4.18 -17.58 -1.26
CA ALA A 197 2.87 -18.17 -1.05
C ALA A 197 1.71 -17.15 -1.13
N GLN A 198 1.98 -15.87 -0.87
CA GLN A 198 0.95 -14.83 -0.88
C GLN A 198 1.53 -13.49 -1.33
N MET A 199 0.76 -12.76 -2.13
CA MET A 199 1.10 -11.42 -2.62
C MET A 199 -0.01 -10.42 -2.26
N MET A 200 0.38 -9.19 -1.91
CA MET A 200 -0.49 -8.03 -1.70
C MET A 200 -0.06 -6.89 -2.64
N ILE A 201 -1.03 -6.22 -3.25
CA ILE A 201 -0.82 -5.13 -4.21
C ILE A 201 -1.06 -3.79 -3.52
N LEU A 202 -0.04 -2.93 -3.50
CA LEU A 202 -0.07 -1.59 -2.91
C LEU A 202 0.28 -0.51 -3.94
N SER A 203 -0.27 0.69 -3.76
CA SER A 203 0.22 1.89 -4.46
C SER A 203 1.69 2.16 -4.14
N TRP A 204 2.36 2.89 -5.03
CA TRP A 204 3.56 3.62 -4.64
C TRP A 204 3.17 4.86 -3.82
N SER A 205 3.91 5.11 -2.73
CA SER A 205 3.56 6.13 -1.72
C SER A 205 4.77 6.90 -1.17
N GLY A 206 5.89 6.94 -1.91
CA GLY A 206 7.03 7.81 -1.57
C GLY A 206 8.22 7.15 -0.85
N LYS A 207 9.36 7.83 -0.81
CA LYS A 207 10.65 7.27 -0.36
C LYS A 207 10.64 6.97 1.15
N ARG A 208 11.30 5.90 1.60
CA ARG A 208 11.45 5.62 3.06
C ARG A 208 12.18 6.79 3.72
N LEU A 209 11.56 7.38 4.75
CA LEU A 209 12.10 8.56 5.42
C LEU A 209 13.43 8.29 6.12
N GLN A 210 13.73 7.04 6.51
CA GLN A 210 15.04 6.63 7.03
C GLN A 210 16.24 7.03 6.12
N HIS A 211 16.02 7.33 4.84
CA HIS A 211 17.05 7.74 3.88
C HIS A 211 16.92 9.22 3.44
N VAL A 212 16.00 9.98 4.03
CA VAL A 212 15.65 11.36 3.64
C VAL A 212 15.70 12.31 4.84
N ILE A 213 15.42 11.81 6.05
CA ILE A 213 15.52 12.58 7.28
C ILE A 213 16.98 12.91 7.61
N ASN A 214 17.24 14.14 8.00
CA ASN A 214 18.52 14.67 8.49
C ASN A 214 18.25 15.74 9.55
N ASP A 215 19.29 16.30 10.18
CA ASP A 215 19.11 17.27 11.27
C ASP A 215 18.40 18.56 10.83
N GLU A 216 18.60 19.01 9.59
CA GLU A 216 17.99 20.21 9.02
C GLU A 216 16.46 20.08 8.88
N ASN A 217 15.99 18.90 8.46
CA ASN A 217 14.58 18.63 8.17
C ASN A 217 13.87 17.80 9.25
N SER A 218 14.59 17.30 10.26
CA SER A 218 14.10 16.45 11.34
C SER A 218 12.84 17.02 12.01
N ARG A 219 12.86 18.30 12.41
CA ARG A 219 11.70 18.96 13.06
C ARG A 219 10.44 18.95 12.18
N PHE A 220 10.58 19.06 10.87
CA PHE A 220 9.47 18.99 9.93
C PHE A 220 8.90 17.56 9.84
N PHE A 221 9.76 16.55 9.65
CA PHE A 221 9.29 15.17 9.55
C PHE A 221 8.73 14.60 10.86
N HIS A 222 9.23 15.06 12.03
CA HIS A 222 8.58 14.79 13.31
C HIS A 222 7.13 15.31 13.35
N GLN A 223 6.89 16.54 12.90
CA GLN A 223 5.53 17.10 12.84
C GLN A 223 4.64 16.34 11.85
N GLU A 224 5.13 15.99 10.66
CA GLU A 224 4.34 15.23 9.68
C GLU A 224 4.01 13.81 10.17
N ARG A 225 4.96 13.15 10.85
CA ARG A 225 4.75 11.84 11.46
C ARG A 225 3.69 11.92 12.57
N ASP A 226 3.81 12.91 13.45
CA ASP A 226 2.90 13.04 14.59
C ASP A 226 1.48 13.42 14.12
N LYS A 227 1.35 14.22 13.04
CA LYS A 227 0.07 14.47 12.33
C LYS A 227 -0.53 13.17 11.78
N ALA A 228 0.25 12.38 11.03
CA ALA A 228 -0.22 11.12 10.46
C ALA A 228 -0.67 10.11 11.54
N LEU A 229 0.14 9.92 12.58
CA LEU A 229 -0.18 9.05 13.71
C LEU A 229 -1.41 9.53 14.50
N THR A 230 -1.62 10.86 14.61
CA THR A 230 -2.84 11.42 15.22
C THR A 230 -4.08 11.09 14.39
N VAL A 231 -3.99 11.11 13.06
CA VAL A 231 -5.10 10.71 12.18
C VAL A 231 -5.38 9.21 12.26
N LEU A 232 -4.36 8.34 12.35
CA LEU A 232 -4.57 6.91 12.63
C LEU A 232 -5.28 6.71 13.98
N ARG A 233 -4.85 7.45 15.02
CA ARG A 233 -5.43 7.39 16.37
C ARG A 233 -6.89 7.84 16.39
N SER A 234 -7.26 8.88 15.65
CA SER A 234 -8.67 9.33 15.54
C SER A 234 -9.57 8.33 14.82
N HIS A 235 -8.98 7.46 13.98
CA HIS A 235 -9.67 6.31 13.36
C HIS A 235 -9.65 5.04 14.25
N GLY A 236 -9.24 5.16 15.52
CA GLY A 236 -9.25 4.06 16.48
C GLY A 236 -8.06 3.11 16.35
N VAL A 237 -6.95 3.52 15.73
CA VAL A 237 -5.78 2.67 15.52
C VAL A 237 -4.49 3.31 16.04
N VAL A 238 -3.68 2.54 16.76
CA VAL A 238 -2.29 2.89 17.08
C VAL A 238 -1.35 1.98 16.32
N HIS A 239 -0.39 2.54 15.60
CA HIS A 239 0.66 1.79 14.91
C HIS A 239 1.64 1.19 15.93
N GLY A 240 1.97 -0.09 15.79
CA GLY A 240 2.86 -0.79 16.73
C GLY A 240 4.34 -0.41 16.58
N ASP A 241 4.76 -0.05 15.36
CA ASP A 241 6.14 0.27 15.01
C ASP A 241 6.19 1.61 14.26
N SER A 242 6.35 2.72 14.98
CA SER A 242 6.33 4.09 14.43
C SER A 242 7.70 4.60 13.95
N GLU A 243 8.64 3.69 13.70
CA GLU A 243 9.99 4.01 13.25
C GLU A 243 10.05 4.57 11.82
N TRP A 244 11.10 5.35 11.51
CA TRP A 244 11.28 6.01 10.21
C TRP A 244 11.36 5.05 9.02
N ARG A 245 11.67 3.77 9.27
CA ARG A 245 11.61 2.69 8.27
C ARG A 245 10.20 2.47 7.72
N ASN A 246 9.17 2.70 8.55
CA ASN A 246 7.75 2.49 8.22
C ASN A 246 7.04 3.78 7.81
N MET A 247 7.80 4.85 7.59
CA MET A 247 7.29 6.14 7.14
C MET A 247 7.82 6.41 5.72
N LEU A 248 6.92 6.71 4.80
CA LEU A 248 7.21 7.03 3.40
C LEU A 248 6.88 8.50 3.12
N TRP A 249 7.67 9.17 2.28
CA TRP A 249 7.45 10.56 1.88
C TRP A 249 7.22 10.69 0.38
N ASP A 250 6.00 11.09 0.00
CA ASP A 250 5.64 11.42 -1.37
C ASP A 250 5.98 12.88 -1.66
N ASP A 251 7.03 13.09 -2.47
CA ASP A 251 7.47 14.42 -2.91
C ASP A 251 6.40 15.14 -3.76
N LEU A 252 5.53 14.40 -4.47
CA LEU A 252 4.53 14.98 -5.36
C LEU A 252 3.27 15.40 -4.61
N GLY A 253 2.75 14.53 -3.74
CA GLY A 253 1.61 14.82 -2.88
C GLY A 253 1.95 15.64 -1.62
N VAL A 254 3.24 15.91 -1.39
CA VAL A 254 3.82 16.59 -0.20
C VAL A 254 3.25 15.98 1.08
N ARG A 255 3.42 14.65 1.23
CA ARG A 255 2.71 13.89 2.25
C ARG A 255 3.46 12.68 2.78
N LEU A 256 3.32 12.46 4.09
CA LEU A 256 3.79 11.26 4.78
C LEU A 256 2.75 10.13 4.75
N PHE A 257 3.21 8.92 4.46
CA PHE A 257 2.41 7.68 4.50
C PHE A 257 3.00 6.68 5.51
N VAL A 258 2.14 6.06 6.30
CA VAL A 258 2.48 4.97 7.23
C VAL A 258 2.29 3.62 6.51
N ILE A 259 3.26 2.72 6.64
CA ILE A 259 3.25 1.38 6.04
C ILE A 259 3.50 0.28 7.08
N ASP A 260 3.45 -0.99 6.63
CA ASP A 260 3.67 -2.19 7.43
C ASP A 260 2.63 -2.32 8.57
N LEU A 261 1.36 -2.28 8.16
CA LEU A 261 0.16 -2.33 9.02
C LEU A 261 -0.14 -3.75 9.58
N GLU A 262 0.81 -4.69 9.55
CA GLU A 262 0.66 -6.00 10.20
C GLU A 262 0.46 -5.89 11.72
N GLU A 263 1.10 -4.92 12.37
CA GLU A 263 1.12 -4.72 13.82
C GLU A 263 0.38 -3.45 14.23
N VAL A 264 -0.96 -3.48 14.19
CA VAL A 264 -1.81 -2.37 14.65
C VAL A 264 -2.63 -2.73 15.88
N LYS A 265 -2.72 -1.80 16.83
CA LYS A 265 -3.55 -1.93 18.03
C LYS A 265 -4.85 -1.17 17.85
N TRP A 266 -5.96 -1.89 17.73
CA TRP A 266 -7.30 -1.32 17.69
C TRP A 266 -7.69 -0.81 19.08
N LEU A 267 -7.94 0.49 19.18
CA LEU A 267 -8.50 1.10 20.38
C LEU A 267 -9.93 0.61 20.56
N LYS A 268 -10.26 0.15 21.77
CA LYS A 268 -11.65 -0.16 22.11
C LYS A 268 -12.47 1.11 21.90
N ARG A 269 -13.52 1.04 21.06
CA ARG A 269 -14.50 2.13 20.99
C ARG A 269 -14.96 2.42 22.44
N PRO A 270 -15.03 3.69 22.87
CA PRO A 270 -15.84 4.03 24.03
C PRO A 270 -17.21 3.38 23.82
N ARG A 271 -17.69 2.60 24.79
CA ARG A 271 -19.09 2.19 24.75
C ARG A 271 -19.87 3.49 24.71
N ALA A 272 -20.83 3.61 23.79
CA ALA A 272 -21.80 4.69 23.90
C ALA A 272 -22.37 4.60 25.32
N LEU A 273 -22.37 5.73 26.03
CA LEU A 273 -23.07 5.79 27.31
C LEU A 273 -24.54 5.59 26.95
N GLU A 274 -25.07 4.41 27.26
CA GLU A 274 -26.50 4.12 27.17
C GLU A 274 -27.24 5.28 27.85
N PRO A 275 -28.27 5.86 27.22
CA PRO A 275 -29.01 6.95 27.83
C PRO A 275 -29.54 6.48 29.19
N THR A 276 -29.01 7.07 30.27
CA THR A 276 -29.53 6.83 31.62
C THR A 276 -31.01 7.16 31.59
N SER A 277 -31.85 6.15 31.84
CA SER A 277 -33.30 6.31 31.81
C SER A 277 -33.70 7.40 32.81
N GLY A 278 -34.17 8.53 32.28
CA GLY A 278 -34.49 9.69 33.08
C GLY A 278 -35.56 9.34 34.11
N ASN A 279 -35.25 9.62 35.39
CA ASN A 279 -36.14 9.37 36.52
C ASN A 279 -37.56 9.87 36.21
N MET A 280 -38.53 8.94 36.11
CA MET A 280 -39.94 9.30 35.97
C MET A 280 -40.44 9.94 37.26
N ARG A 281 -40.45 11.28 37.31
CA ARG A 281 -41.11 12.05 38.36
C ARG A 281 -42.59 11.69 38.39
N HIS A 282 -43.00 10.86 39.33
CA HIS A 282 -44.41 10.55 39.57
C HIS A 282 -45.13 11.79 40.10
N GLY A 283 -45.89 12.46 39.24
CA GLY A 283 -46.85 13.47 39.65
C GLY A 283 -48.08 12.82 40.27
N HIS A 284 -48.42 13.19 41.50
CA HIS A 284 -49.67 12.78 42.13
C HIS A 284 -50.89 13.26 41.31
N ARG A 285 -51.87 12.37 41.10
CA ARG A 285 -53.28 12.75 41.08
C ARG A 285 -54.10 11.80 41.96
N VAL A 286 -54.99 12.40 42.74
CA VAL A 286 -55.85 11.74 43.73
C VAL A 286 -57.08 11.17 43.04
N GLY A 287 -57.54 10.01 43.50
CA GLY A 287 -58.59 9.23 42.84
C GLY A 287 -60.02 9.73 43.04
N VAL A 288 -60.96 9.03 42.41
CA VAL A 288 -62.32 8.67 42.87
C VAL A 288 -62.70 7.41 42.08
N GLY A 289 -63.38 6.43 42.70
CA GLY A 289 -63.74 5.17 42.04
C GLY A 289 -65.25 4.92 41.98
N LYS A 290 -65.68 3.92 41.20
CA LYS A 290 -66.81 3.01 41.51
C LYS A 290 -67.02 1.88 40.48
N SER A 291 -67.38 0.71 41.02
CA SER A 291 -68.34 -0.29 40.47
C SER A 291 -68.05 -1.11 39.20
N ARG A 292 -67.77 -2.41 39.44
CA ARG A 292 -68.47 -3.61 38.92
C ARG A 292 -69.09 -3.57 37.49
N LYS A 293 -68.69 -4.54 36.64
CA LYS A 293 -69.44 -5.82 36.44
C LYS A 293 -68.66 -6.85 35.58
N LYS A 294 -68.92 -8.14 35.82
CA LYS A 294 -68.58 -9.26 34.93
C LYS A 294 -69.49 -9.28 33.69
N LEU A 295 -69.01 -9.84 32.58
CA LEU A 295 -69.74 -10.91 31.88
C LEU A 295 -68.77 -11.82 31.09
N LEU A 296 -69.14 -13.09 30.92
CA LEU A 296 -68.50 -14.06 30.02
C LEU A 296 -69.45 -14.37 28.85
N SER A 297 -68.91 -14.54 27.65
CA SER A 297 -69.34 -15.48 26.58
C SER A 297 -68.42 -15.25 25.37
N SER A 298 -67.56 -16.19 24.97
CA SER A 298 -67.81 -17.41 24.19
C SER A 298 -68.13 -17.18 22.70
N SER A 299 -67.12 -17.44 21.86
CA SER A 299 -67.17 -18.11 20.55
C SER A 299 -68.26 -17.75 19.53
N THR A 300 -67.83 -17.31 18.35
CA THR A 300 -68.14 -18.02 17.09
C THR A 300 -67.10 -17.69 16.01
N ALA A 301 -66.74 -18.70 15.22
CA ALA A 301 -66.01 -18.53 13.96
C ALA A 301 -67.00 -18.40 12.80
N VAL A 302 -66.62 -17.71 11.72
CA VAL A 302 -66.96 -18.06 10.31
C VAL A 302 -65.83 -17.53 9.42
N CYS A 303 -65.38 -18.36 8.47
CA CYS A 303 -64.46 -17.95 7.40
C CYS A 303 -65.23 -17.36 6.20
N SER A 304 -64.59 -16.42 5.50
CA SER A 304 -64.63 -16.24 4.04
C SER A 304 -63.32 -15.59 3.62
#